data_AF-A0A085ZJM1-F1
#
_entry.id   AF-A0A085ZJM1-F1
#
_cell.length_a   1.000
_cell.length_b   1.000
_cell.length_c   1.000
_cell.angle_alpha   90.00
_cell.angle_beta   90.00
_cell.angle_gamma   90.00
#
_symmetry.space_group_name_H-M   'P 1'
#
loop_
_entity.id
_entity.type
_entity.pdbx_description
1 polymer ?
#
loop_
_entity_poly.entity_id
_entity_poly.type
_entity_poly.pdbx_seq_one_letter_code
_entity_poly.pdbx_strand_id
1 'polypeptide(L)'
;MFFEDITIGYDIRYIIYIFCLPLIVGIVFFGIYRKEFLIRMYLSVNETYAKIYVIGFYLIQGIIVSYLSFGQITSVIWNCINKKEAEKNKIEIVSYNVTDFYTRKNPHVTFKFKNRTEILKVSSETNRKNQDRNPKDYQIEITTQKGIWNYYIVKHWELKNIR
;
A
#
# COMPACT_ATOMS: atom_id res chain seq x y z
N MET A 1 -0.03 -2.08 15.12
CA MET A 1 -0.42 -1.69 13.75
C MET A 1 -1.93 -1.85 13.65
N PHE A 2 -2.70 -0.90 14.19
CA PHE A 2 -4.13 -1.07 14.54
C PHE A 2 -5.08 -0.25 13.64
N PHE A 3 -4.58 0.39 12.57
CA PHE A 3 -5.36 1.37 11.78
C PHE A 3 -5.37 1.13 10.27
N GLU A 4 -4.69 0.11 9.75
CA GLU A 4 -4.78 -0.23 8.33
C GLU A 4 -5.81 -1.34 8.14
N ASP A 5 -6.96 -0.97 7.59
CA ASP A 5 -7.94 -1.94 7.12
C ASP A 5 -7.33 -2.74 5.96
N ILE A 6 -7.63 -4.02 5.91
CA ILE A 6 -7.23 -4.87 4.78
C ILE A 6 -8.03 -4.41 3.56
N THR A 7 -7.34 -4.02 2.50
CA THR A 7 -7.97 -3.62 1.23
C THR A 7 -7.58 -4.57 0.11
N ILE A 8 -8.53 -4.82 -0.79
CA ILE A 8 -8.32 -5.56 -2.03
C ILE A 8 -8.78 -4.70 -3.21
N GLY A 9 -8.19 -4.97 -4.37
CA GLY A 9 -8.41 -4.16 -5.56
C GLY A 9 -7.42 -3.01 -5.67
N TYR A 10 -7.36 -2.47 -6.88
CA TYR A 10 -6.33 -1.51 -7.26
C TYR A 10 -6.92 -0.52 -8.26
N ASP A 11 -6.58 0.76 -8.08
CA ASP A 11 -6.90 1.80 -9.03
C ASP A 11 -5.70 2.72 -9.26
N ILE A 12 -5.36 2.96 -10.53
CA ILE A 12 -4.22 3.80 -10.89
C ILE A 12 -4.37 5.24 -10.36
N ARG A 13 -5.60 5.69 -10.13
CA ARG A 13 -5.90 7.01 -9.53
C ARG A 13 -5.29 7.17 -8.14
N TYR A 14 -5.14 6.09 -7.37
CA TYR A 14 -4.47 6.15 -6.08
C TYR A 14 -2.99 6.50 -6.24
N ILE A 15 -2.29 5.83 -7.16
CA ILE A 15 -0.88 6.13 -7.42
C ILE A 15 -0.72 7.58 -7.87
N ILE A 16 -1.58 8.05 -8.76
CA ILE A 16 -1.46 9.40 -9.31
C ILE A 16 -1.78 10.46 -8.25
N TYR A 17 -2.96 10.39 -7.62
CA TYR A 17 -3.48 11.47 -6.79
C TYR A 17 -3.12 11.37 -5.31
N ILE A 18 -2.93 10.16 -4.79
CA ILE A 18 -2.68 9.94 -3.36
C ILE A 18 -1.19 9.75 -3.09
N PHE A 19 -0.44 9.19 -4.04
CA PHE A 19 1.01 8.98 -3.88
C PHE A 19 1.85 10.04 -4.61
N CYS A 20 1.78 10.12 -5.94
CA CYS A 20 2.67 10.97 -6.74
C CYS A 20 2.43 12.46 -6.53
N LEU A 21 1.17 12.91 -6.56
CA LEU A 21 0.84 14.33 -6.49
C LEU A 21 1.29 14.98 -5.16
N PRO A 22 0.99 14.41 -3.97
CA PRO A 22 1.48 14.96 -2.70
C PRO A 22 3.00 14.91 -2.59
N LEU A 23 3.64 13.87 -3.13
CA LEU A 23 5.10 13.76 -3.16
C LEU A 23 5.73 14.89 -3.97
N ILE A 24 5.22 15.16 -5.18
CA ILE A 24 5.71 16.24 -6.04
C ILE A 24 5.49 17.61 -5.38
N VAL A 25 4.31 17.84 -4.80
CA VAL A 25 4.01 19.06 -4.04
C VAL A 25 5.02 19.24 -2.89
N GLY A 26 5.29 18.17 -2.15
CA GLY A 26 6.29 18.18 -1.09
C GLY A 26 7.69 18.48 -1.60
N ILE A 27 8.10 17.91 -2.73
CA ILE A 27 9.44 18.13 -3.31
C ILE A 27 9.59 19.60 -3.72
N VAL A 28 8.58 20.16 -4.38
CA VAL A 28 8.58 21.58 -4.79
C VAL A 28 8.61 22.48 -3.56
N PHE A 29 7.77 22.21 -2.55
CA PHE A 29 7.73 22.98 -1.31
C PHE A 29 9.09 23.00 -0.60
N PHE A 30 9.69 21.83 -0.38
CA PHE A 30 10.99 21.75 0.29
C PHE A 30 12.14 22.27 -0.58
N GLY A 31 12.05 22.14 -1.90
CA GLY A 31 12.99 22.74 -2.83
C GLY A 31 13.04 24.26 -2.73
N ILE A 32 11.86 24.91 -2.65
CA ILE A 32 11.76 26.36 -2.43
C ILE A 32 12.24 26.73 -1.03
N TYR A 33 11.74 26.03 0.01
CA TYR A 33 12.07 26.31 1.40
C TYR A 33 13.58 26.21 1.69
N ARG A 34 14.27 25.23 1.10
CA ARG A 34 15.71 24.99 1.31
C ARG A 34 16.60 25.65 0.27
N LYS A 35 16.06 26.42 -0.69
CA LYS A 35 16.80 26.97 -1.83
C LYS A 35 18.09 27.67 -1.41
N GLU A 36 18.01 28.60 -0.47
CA GLU A 36 19.18 29.38 -0.03
C GLU A 36 20.22 28.52 0.67
N PHE A 37 19.77 27.55 1.47
CA PHE A 37 20.64 26.59 2.13
C PHE A 37 21.39 25.73 1.10
N LEU A 38 20.70 25.22 0.08
CA LEU A 38 21.30 24.41 -0.99
C LEU A 38 22.34 25.22 -1.79
N ILE A 39 22.04 26.49 -2.09
CA ILE A 39 23.00 27.37 -2.78
C ILE A 39 24.24 27.59 -1.91
N ARG A 40 24.08 27.89 -0.61
CA ARG A 40 25.21 28.07 0.31
C ARG A 40 26.07 26.82 0.42
N MET A 41 25.45 25.64 0.54
CA MET A 41 26.15 24.35 0.59
C MET A 41 26.84 24.00 -0.72
N TYR A 42 26.28 24.39 -1.86
CA TYR A 42 26.91 24.18 -3.16
C TYR A 42 28.15 25.06 -3.35
N LEU A 43 28.08 26.32 -2.89
CA LEU A 43 29.17 27.28 -2.99
C LEU A 43 30.30 27.03 -1.98
N SER A 44 30.02 26.37 -0.85
CA SER A 44 31.01 26.07 0.18
C SER A 44 31.94 24.90 -0.17
N VAL A 45 31.59 24.11 -1.19
CA VAL A 45 32.37 22.95 -1.64
C VAL A 45 33.15 23.34 -2.89
N ASN A 46 34.45 23.02 -2.92
CA ASN A 46 35.30 23.36 -4.07
C ASN A 46 35.34 22.22 -5.09
N GLU A 47 35.43 20.97 -4.64
CA GLU A 47 35.59 19.83 -5.54
C GLU A 47 34.29 19.45 -6.26
N THR A 48 34.38 19.22 -7.57
CA THR A 48 33.22 18.89 -8.42
C THR A 48 32.55 17.57 -8.01
N TYR A 49 33.32 16.55 -7.62
CA TYR A 49 32.75 15.28 -7.17
C TYR A 49 31.94 15.45 -5.87
N ALA A 50 32.43 16.29 -4.95
CA ALA A 50 31.77 16.56 -3.69
C ALA A 50 30.47 17.37 -3.92
N LYS A 51 30.44 18.28 -4.90
CA LYS A 51 29.21 18.98 -5.32
C LYS A 51 28.13 18.01 -5.80
N ILE A 52 28.49 17.07 -6.68
CA ILE A 52 27.54 16.07 -7.19
C ILE A 52 26.99 15.23 -6.04
N TYR A 53 27.87 14.78 -5.14
CA TYR A 53 27.47 14.02 -3.96
C TYR A 53 26.50 14.81 -3.05
N VAL A 54 26.82 16.07 -2.75
CA VAL A 54 25.99 16.94 -1.90
C VAL A 54 24.61 17.17 -2.52
N ILE A 55 24.55 17.46 -3.83
CA ILE A 55 23.28 17.63 -4.54
C ILE A 55 22.45 16.34 -4.48
N GLY A 56 23.06 15.19 -4.82
CA GLY A 56 22.37 13.90 -4.80
C GLY A 56 21.85 13.53 -3.42
N PHE A 57 22.67 13.73 -2.39
CA PHE A 57 22.30 13.46 -0.99
C PHE A 57 21.10 14.32 -0.55
N TYR A 58 21.12 15.63 -0.85
CA TYR A 58 20.02 16.51 -0.47
C TYR A 58 18.76 16.29 -1.30
N LEU A 59 18.87 15.85 -2.56
CA LEU A 59 17.73 15.45 -3.37
C LEU A 59 17.05 14.21 -2.78
N ILE A 60 17.82 13.18 -2.42
CA ILE A 60 17.31 11.98 -1.76
C ILE A 60 16.65 12.34 -0.42
N GLN A 61 17.32 13.16 0.40
CA GLN A 61 16.75 13.64 1.65
C GLN A 61 15.42 14.38 1.42
N GLY A 62 15.35 15.22 0.38
CA GLY A 62 14.14 15.92 -0.03
C GLY A 62 13.01 14.95 -0.35
N ILE A 63 13.25 13.96 -1.21
CA ILE A 63 12.25 12.94 -1.57
C ILE A 63 11.72 12.20 -0.34
N ILE A 64 12.61 11.78 0.57
CA ILE A 64 12.22 11.07 1.80
C ILE A 64 11.36 11.96 2.69
N VAL A 65 11.77 13.20 2.93
CA VAL A 65 11.01 14.14 3.77
C VAL A 65 9.67 14.49 3.12
N SER A 66 9.62 14.73 1.82
CA SER A 66 8.38 14.96 1.08
C SER A 66 7.42 13.78 1.19
N TYR A 67 7.91 12.55 1.08
CA TYR A 67 7.10 11.35 1.25
C TYR A 67 6.54 11.24 2.68
N LEU A 68 7.37 11.47 3.70
CA LEU A 68 6.94 11.38 5.11
C LEU A 68 5.98 12.50 5.51
N SER A 69 6.18 13.73 5.02
CA SER A 69 5.35 14.87 5.38
C SER A 69 4.07 14.96 4.57
N PHE A 70 4.12 14.71 3.26
CA PHE A 70 2.95 14.88 2.39
C PHE A 70 2.34 13.53 2.00
N GLY A 71 3.15 12.60 1.48
CA GLY A 71 2.68 11.31 1.00
C GLY A 71 1.98 10.46 2.09
N GLN A 72 2.62 10.31 3.26
CA GLN A 72 2.04 9.57 4.39
C GLN A 72 0.76 10.21 4.91
N ILE A 73 0.75 11.53 5.07
CA ILE A 73 -0.44 12.26 5.53
C ILE A 73 -1.59 12.07 4.54
N THR A 74 -1.36 12.23 3.24
CA THR A 74 -2.40 12.01 2.24
C THR A 74 -2.88 10.56 2.21
N SER A 75 -1.99 9.58 2.38
CA SER A 75 -2.37 8.16 2.49
C SER A 75 -3.29 7.90 3.68
N VAL A 76 -2.97 8.46 4.87
CA VAL A 76 -3.81 8.34 6.06
C VAL A 76 -5.17 9.00 5.86
N ILE A 77 -5.20 10.20 5.30
CA ILE A 77 -6.45 10.91 4.99
C ILE A 77 -7.28 10.07 4.02
N TRP A 78 -6.67 9.56 2.95
CA TRP A 78 -7.35 8.71 1.98
C TRP A 78 -7.96 7.47 2.64
N ASN A 79 -7.19 6.74 3.46
CA ASN A 79 -7.68 5.55 4.15
C ASN A 79 -8.89 5.86 5.04
N CYS A 80 -8.87 6.99 5.74
CA CYS A 80 -10.00 7.44 6.56
C CYS A 80 -11.25 7.75 5.72
N ILE A 81 -11.11 8.50 4.62
CA ILE A 81 -12.25 8.83 3.74
C ILE A 81 -12.76 7.57 3.06
N ASN A 82 -11.88 6.70 2.57
CA ASN A 82 -12.22 5.44 1.93
C ASN A 82 -13.01 4.52 2.87
N LYS A 83 -12.61 4.46 4.14
CA LYS A 83 -13.33 3.73 5.19
C LYS A 83 -14.72 4.28 5.43
N LYS A 84 -14.84 5.60 5.61
CA LYS A 84 -16.13 6.26 5.80
C LYS A 84 -17.07 6.06 4.62
N GLU A 85 -16.53 6.01 3.40
CA GLU A 85 -17.33 5.75 2.22
C GLU A 85 -17.76 4.29 2.12
N ALA A 86 -16.86 3.35 2.45
CA ALA A 86 -17.18 1.93 2.48
C ALA A 86 -18.27 1.59 3.50
N GLU A 87 -18.29 2.24 4.66
CA GLU A 87 -19.29 2.03 5.71
C GLU A 87 -20.72 2.38 5.26
N LYS A 88 -20.87 3.30 4.29
CA LYS A 88 -22.18 3.65 3.71
C LYS A 88 -22.67 2.66 2.67
N ASN A 89 -21.76 1.85 2.12
CA ASN A 89 -22.06 0.93 1.03
C ASN A 89 -22.49 -0.45 1.55
N LYS A 90 -23.23 -1.18 0.71
CA LYS A 90 -23.70 -2.53 1.03
C LYS A 90 -22.53 -3.47 1.29
N ILE A 91 -22.75 -4.40 2.22
CA ILE A 91 -21.85 -5.50 2.48
C ILE A 91 -22.05 -6.55 1.38
N GLU A 92 -20.96 -6.95 0.74
CA GLU A 92 -20.93 -7.96 -0.31
C GLU A 92 -20.10 -9.14 0.16
N ILE A 93 -20.68 -10.34 0.11
CA ILE A 93 -19.98 -11.59 0.38
C ILE A 93 -19.64 -12.21 -0.98
N VAL A 94 -18.35 -12.40 -1.23
CA VAL A 94 -17.84 -12.89 -2.51
C VAL A 94 -16.91 -14.07 -2.27
N SER A 95 -17.07 -15.12 -3.06
CA SER A 95 -16.24 -16.33 -2.98
C SER A 95 -15.32 -16.43 -4.19
N TYR A 96 -14.03 -16.66 -3.94
CA TYR A 96 -13.01 -16.85 -4.97
C TYR A 96 -12.29 -18.18 -4.77
N ASN A 97 -11.89 -18.82 -5.86
CA ASN A 97 -11.03 -20.01 -5.79
C ASN A 97 -9.64 -19.62 -5.29
N VAL A 98 -9.12 -20.39 -4.34
CA VAL A 98 -7.74 -20.25 -3.91
C VAL A 98 -6.82 -20.73 -5.03
N THR A 99 -5.78 -19.95 -5.30
CA THR A 99 -4.77 -20.30 -6.30
C THR A 99 -3.53 -20.91 -5.68
N ASP A 100 -3.13 -20.45 -4.50
CA ASP A 100 -1.94 -20.95 -3.82
C ASP A 100 -1.97 -20.69 -2.31
N PHE A 101 -1.23 -21.52 -1.56
CA PHE A 101 -0.94 -21.32 -0.15
C PHE A 101 0.56 -21.11 0.03
N TYR A 102 0.97 -19.90 0.41
CA TYR A 102 2.35 -19.62 0.73
C TYR A 102 2.59 -19.77 2.22
N THR A 103 3.41 -20.74 2.62
CA THR A 103 3.52 -21.16 4.03
C THR A 103 4.83 -20.84 4.73
N ARG A 104 5.73 -20.11 4.07
CA ARG A 104 7.05 -19.72 4.61
C ARG A 104 6.98 -18.37 5.36
N LYS A 105 7.92 -17.46 5.09
CA LYS A 105 8.01 -16.13 5.74
C LYS A 105 6.89 -15.21 5.28
N ASN A 106 6.07 -14.70 6.19
CA ASN A 106 4.83 -13.95 5.89
C ASN A 106 3.80 -14.81 5.15
N PRO A 107 3.24 -15.83 5.85
CA PRO A 107 2.32 -16.76 5.21
C PRO A 107 1.05 -16.04 4.73
N HIS A 108 0.56 -16.47 3.58
CA HIS A 108 -0.60 -15.84 2.93
C HIS A 108 -1.34 -16.83 2.02
N VAL A 109 -2.59 -16.49 1.74
CA VAL A 109 -3.46 -17.15 0.77
C VAL A 109 -3.52 -16.27 -0.47
N THR A 110 -3.34 -16.88 -1.63
CA THR A 110 -3.34 -16.19 -2.92
C THR A 110 -4.61 -16.54 -3.69
N PHE A 111 -5.28 -15.54 -4.24
CA PHE A 111 -6.51 -15.73 -5.03
C PHE A 111 -6.57 -14.71 -6.18
N LYS A 112 -7.49 -14.93 -7.13
CA LYS A 112 -7.71 -14.01 -8.25
C LYS A 112 -8.92 -13.12 -8.00
N PHE A 113 -8.71 -11.81 -8.00
CA PHE A 113 -9.75 -10.78 -7.96
C PHE A 113 -9.66 -9.93 -9.23
N LYS A 114 -10.72 -9.88 -10.05
CA LYS A 114 -10.77 -9.09 -11.30
C LYS A 114 -9.51 -9.27 -12.18
N ASN A 115 -9.12 -10.52 -12.45
CA ASN A 115 -7.91 -10.91 -13.20
C ASN A 115 -6.56 -10.47 -12.59
N ARG A 116 -6.53 -10.02 -11.34
CA ARG A 116 -5.30 -9.74 -10.60
C ARG A 116 -5.12 -10.73 -9.47
N THR A 117 -3.87 -11.02 -9.18
CA THR A 117 -3.48 -11.83 -8.03
C THR A 117 -3.52 -10.94 -6.79
N GLU A 118 -4.35 -11.31 -5.82
CA GLU A 118 -4.45 -10.68 -4.51
C GLU A 118 -3.97 -11.65 -3.44
N ILE A 119 -3.51 -11.11 -2.31
CA ILE A 119 -3.01 -11.88 -1.19
C ILE A 119 -3.72 -11.48 0.11
N LEU A 120 -4.05 -12.48 0.94
CA LEU A 120 -4.52 -12.27 2.29
C LEU A 120 -3.56 -12.94 3.26
N LYS A 121 -2.99 -12.14 4.17
CA LYS A 121 -2.06 -12.63 5.19
C LYS A 121 -2.81 -13.54 6.16
N VAL A 122 -2.16 -14.62 6.57
CA VAL A 122 -2.73 -15.58 7.52
C VAL A 122 -1.94 -15.63 8.81
N SER A 123 -2.61 -16.00 9.90
CA SER A 123 -1.93 -16.26 11.17
C SER A 123 -1.06 -17.51 11.07
N SER A 124 -0.07 -17.63 11.97
CA SER A 124 0.79 -18.81 12.05
C SER A 124 0.01 -20.11 12.29
N GLU A 125 -1.11 -20.05 13.00
CA GLU A 125 -1.97 -21.21 13.25
C GLU A 125 -2.69 -21.67 11.98
N THR A 126 -3.31 -20.74 11.26
CA THR A 126 -3.94 -21.03 9.97
C THR A 126 -2.90 -21.50 8.96
N ASN A 127 -1.70 -20.94 9.00
CA ASN A 127 -0.59 -21.37 8.16
C ASN A 127 -0.21 -22.84 8.37
N ARG A 128 -0.07 -23.29 9.63
CA ARG A 128 0.22 -24.70 9.94
C ARG A 128 -0.82 -25.64 9.34
N LYS A 129 -2.10 -25.27 9.43
CA LYS A 129 -3.19 -26.04 8.82
C LYS A 129 -3.13 -26.07 7.30
N ASN A 130 -2.56 -25.05 6.67
CA ASN A 130 -2.47 -24.92 5.21
C ASN A 130 -1.25 -25.60 4.59
N GLN A 131 -0.27 -26.05 5.38
CA GLN A 131 0.94 -26.71 4.85
C GLN A 131 0.63 -28.01 4.09
N ASP A 132 -0.36 -28.77 4.56
CA ASP A 132 -0.73 -30.07 3.99
C ASP A 132 -2.00 -30.02 3.13
N ARG A 133 -2.55 -28.82 2.90
CA ARG A 133 -3.80 -28.64 2.14
C ARG A 133 -3.52 -28.39 0.67
N ASN A 134 -4.35 -28.95 -0.20
CA ASN A 134 -4.35 -28.63 -1.61
C ASN A 134 -5.17 -27.34 -1.85
N PRO A 135 -4.59 -26.25 -2.39
CA PRO A 135 -5.31 -25.01 -2.71
C PRO A 135 -6.59 -25.22 -3.51
N LYS A 136 -6.64 -26.22 -4.40
CA LYS A 136 -7.79 -26.51 -5.27
C LYS A 136 -9.04 -26.97 -4.52
N ASP A 137 -8.88 -27.47 -3.30
CA ASP A 137 -9.98 -27.97 -2.48
C ASP A 137 -10.61 -26.85 -1.64
N TYR A 138 -10.16 -25.59 -1.81
CA TYR A 138 -10.61 -24.46 -1.00
C TYR A 138 -11.07 -23.27 -1.84
N GLN A 139 -12.12 -22.61 -1.32
CA GLN A 139 -12.51 -21.26 -1.70
C GLN A 139 -12.28 -20.31 -0.54
N ILE A 140 -11.97 -19.06 -0.88
CA ILE A 140 -11.92 -17.97 0.07
C ILE A 140 -13.21 -17.17 -0.04
N GLU A 141 -13.99 -17.14 1.03
CA GLU A 141 -15.15 -16.28 1.17
C GLU A 141 -14.71 -14.99 1.85
N ILE A 142 -15.00 -13.86 1.21
CA ILE A 142 -14.55 -12.55 1.67
C ILE A 142 -15.79 -11.66 1.82
N THR A 143 -15.98 -11.15 3.03
CA THR A 143 -16.97 -10.11 3.33
C THR A 143 -16.32 -8.76 3.11
N THR A 144 -16.82 -8.04 2.10
CA THR A 144 -16.23 -6.78 1.64
C THR A 144 -17.25 -5.65 1.61
N GLN A 145 -16.75 -4.42 1.67
CA GLN A 145 -17.52 -3.22 1.36
C GLN A 145 -16.74 -2.38 0.36
N LYS A 146 -17.42 -1.95 -0.70
CA LYS A 146 -16.80 -1.09 -1.73
C LYS A 146 -16.54 0.29 -1.14
N GLY A 147 -15.30 0.76 -1.21
CA GLY A 147 -14.91 2.12 -0.88
C GLY A 147 -14.90 3.03 -2.11
N ILE A 148 -13.99 3.99 -2.10
CA ILE A 148 -13.77 4.92 -3.20
C ILE A 148 -13.05 4.18 -4.33
N TRP A 149 -13.49 4.43 -5.57
CA TRP A 149 -12.96 3.80 -6.79
C TRP A 149 -13.14 2.27 -6.77
N ASN A 150 -12.07 1.52 -7.06
CA ASN A 150 -12.05 0.06 -7.10
C ASN A 150 -11.36 -0.55 -5.87
N TYR A 151 -11.35 0.17 -4.75
CA TYR A 151 -10.86 -0.32 -3.47
C TYR A 151 -12.00 -0.92 -2.66
N TYR A 152 -11.79 -2.11 -2.13
CA TYR A 152 -12.75 -2.82 -1.31
C TYR A 152 -12.13 -3.07 0.05
N ILE A 153 -12.84 -2.73 1.12
CA ILE A 153 -12.41 -3.01 2.48
C ILE A 153 -12.87 -4.41 2.85
N VAL A 154 -11.93 -5.27 3.22
CA VAL A 154 -12.18 -6.61 3.73
C VAL A 154 -12.50 -6.49 5.21
N LYS A 155 -13.73 -6.83 5.59
CA LYS A 155 -14.19 -6.85 6.98
C LYS A 155 -13.91 -8.19 7.64
N HIS A 156 -14.13 -9.27 6.89
CA HIS A 156 -13.92 -10.63 7.33
C HIS A 156 -13.58 -11.50 6.12
N TRP A 157 -12.84 -12.58 6.35
CA TRP A 157 -12.62 -13.60 5.34
C TRP A 157 -12.40 -14.96 6.00
N GLU A 158 -12.79 -16.01 5.31
CA GLU A 158 -12.61 -17.39 5.75
C GLU A 158 -12.31 -18.34 4.59
N LEU A 159 -11.67 -19.47 4.90
CA LEU A 159 -11.44 -20.56 3.94
C LEU A 159 -12.53 -21.60 4.09
N LYS A 160 -13.29 -21.83 3.03
CA LYS A 160 -14.27 -22.91 2.93
C LYS A 160 -13.68 -24.08 2.17
N ASN A 161 -13.76 -25.27 2.77
CA ASN A 161 -13.49 -26.51 2.06
C ASN A 161 -14.69 -26.78 1.13
N ILE A 162 -14.42 -26.96 -0.16
CA ILE A 162 -15.44 -27.22 -1.19
C ILE A 162 -15.52 -28.71 -1.56
N ARG A 163 -14.79 -29.56 -0.82
CA ARG A 163 -14.70 -30.99 -1.04
C ARG A 163 -15.37 -31.79 0.08
#